data_AF-A0A958QUV8-F1
#
_entry.id   AF-A0A958QUV8-F1
#
_cell.length_a   1.000
_cell.length_b   1.000
_cell.length_c   1.000
_cell.angle_alpha   90.00
_cell.angle_beta   90.00
_cell.angle_gamma   90.00
#
_symmetry.space_group_name_H-M   'P 1'
#
loop_
_entity.id
_entity.type
_entity.pdbx_description
1 polymer ?
#
loop_
_entity_poly.entity_id
_entity_poly.type
_entity_poly.pdbx_seq_one_letter_code
_entity_poly.pdbx_strand_id
1 'polypeptide(L)'
;EREDVSQILSSPQGRKDKLSALRRTLERWRFPERARLESDLAAAVARILNDTGLRVSLPVNLEGDKLGVTISAASAQEFAEHAERLKRLSEHPDIARIYSLLQGTL
;
A
#
# COMPACT_ATOMS: atom_id res chain seq x y z
N GLU A 1 18.07 -3.82 -9.79
CA GLU A 1 18.05 -4.99 -10.71
C GLU A 1 16.92 -4.82 -11.71
N ARG A 2 17.14 -5.17 -12.99
CA ARG A 2 16.06 -5.19 -13.98
C ARG A 2 15.20 -6.41 -13.66
N GLU A 3 14.08 -6.20 -12.96
CA GLU A 3 13.04 -7.23 -12.91
C GLU A 3 12.64 -7.51 -14.36
N ASP A 4 12.98 -8.71 -14.80
CA ASP A 4 13.49 -8.89 -16.14
C ASP A 4 12.31 -9.07 -17.09
N VAL A 5 12.14 -8.16 -18.04
CA VAL A 5 11.07 -8.22 -19.06
C VAL A 5 11.02 -9.62 -19.71
N SER A 6 12.17 -10.27 -19.81
CA SER A 6 12.33 -11.67 -20.23
C SER A 6 11.52 -12.66 -19.37
N GLN A 7 11.50 -12.51 -18.04
CA GLN A 7 10.71 -13.35 -17.13
C GLN A 7 9.21 -13.17 -17.32
N ILE A 8 8.75 -11.93 -17.55
CA ILE A 8 7.33 -11.64 -17.81
C ILE A 8 6.87 -12.30 -19.11
N LEU A 9 7.69 -12.18 -20.16
CA LEU A 9 7.42 -12.77 -21.47
C LEU A 9 7.44 -14.30 -21.44
N SER A 10 8.34 -14.89 -20.64
CA SER A 10 8.47 -16.33 -20.45
C SER A 10 7.49 -16.95 -19.43
N SER A 11 6.71 -16.14 -18.72
CA SER A 11 5.74 -16.65 -17.73
C SER A 11 4.65 -17.51 -18.40
N PRO A 12 4.04 -18.48 -17.69
CA PRO A 12 2.92 -19.27 -18.23
C PRO A 12 1.58 -18.51 -18.27
N GLN A 13 1.58 -17.21 -17.94
CA GLN A 13 0.36 -16.40 -17.82
C GLN A 13 -0.28 -16.10 -19.20
N GLY A 14 -1.57 -15.79 -19.18
CA GLY A 14 -2.30 -15.36 -20.37
C GLY A 14 -1.75 -14.06 -20.95
N ARG A 15 -1.93 -13.84 -22.27
CA ARG A 15 -1.42 -12.66 -22.99
C ARG A 15 -1.85 -11.33 -22.36
N LYS A 16 -3.07 -11.25 -21.84
CA LYS A 16 -3.61 -10.05 -21.17
C LYS A 16 -2.85 -9.72 -19.88
N ASP A 17 -2.52 -10.74 -19.10
CA ASP A 17 -1.84 -10.58 -17.82
C ASP A 17 -0.37 -10.21 -18.05
N LYS A 18 0.28 -10.83 -19.04
CA LYS A 18 1.63 -10.45 -19.50
C LYS A 18 1.71 -9.00 -19.93
N LEU A 19 0.76 -8.53 -20.75
CA LEU A 19 0.72 -7.14 -21.20
C LEU A 19 0.53 -6.17 -20.02
N SER A 20 -0.30 -6.54 -19.05
CA SER A 20 -0.51 -5.75 -17.84
C SER A 20 0.75 -5.68 -16.97
N ALA A 21 1.43 -6.80 -16.78
CA ALA A 21 2.68 -6.88 -16.03
C ALA A 21 3.82 -6.10 -16.73
N LEU A 22 3.92 -6.21 -18.06
CA LEU A 22 4.90 -5.48 -18.85
C LEU A 22 4.66 -3.97 -18.75
N ARG A 23 3.40 -3.52 -18.90
CA ARG A 23 3.04 -2.10 -18.78
C ARG A 23 3.41 -1.55 -17.40
N ARG A 24 3.08 -2.26 -16.31
CA ARG A 24 3.47 -1.86 -14.95
C ARG A 24 4.98 -1.76 -14.76
N THR A 25 5.74 -2.67 -15.37
CA THR A 25 7.21 -2.68 -15.28
C THR A 25 7.81 -1.50 -16.04
N LEU A 26 7.32 -1.22 -17.25
CA LEU A 26 7.71 -0.05 -18.04
C LEU A 26 7.32 1.27 -17.37
N GLU A 27 6.13 1.34 -16.74
CA GLU A 27 5.71 2.52 -15.97
C GLU A 27 6.63 2.77 -14.77
N ARG A 28 7.02 1.72 -14.03
CA ARG A 28 8.01 1.82 -12.94
C ARG A 28 9.37 2.36 -13.42
N TRP A 29 9.82 1.96 -14.61
CA TRP A 29 11.06 2.47 -15.19
C TRP A 29 10.94 3.91 -15.67
N ARG A 30 9.79 4.27 -16.24
CA ARG A 30 9.52 5.63 -16.73
C ARG A 30 9.40 6.64 -15.58
N PHE A 31 8.87 6.22 -14.43
CA PHE A 31 8.64 7.07 -13.26
C PHE A 31 9.27 6.45 -12.00
N PRO A 32 10.61 6.42 -11.90
CA PRO A 32 11.31 5.70 -10.84
C PRO A 32 11.06 6.29 -9.44
N GLU A 33 10.89 7.61 -9.32
CA GLU A 33 10.60 8.24 -8.03
C GLU A 33 9.20 7.89 -7.54
N ARG A 34 8.21 7.92 -8.44
CA ARG A 34 6.85 7.47 -8.13
C ARG A 34 6.84 5.99 -7.70
N ALA A 35 7.57 5.13 -8.41
CA ALA A 35 7.68 3.72 -8.07
C ALA A 35 8.30 3.50 -6.67
N ARG A 36 9.29 4.32 -6.29
CA ARG A 36 9.87 4.29 -4.95
C ARG A 36 8.86 4.71 -3.89
N LEU A 37 8.13 5.81 -4.12
CA LEU A 37 7.09 6.29 -3.20
C LEU A 37 5.98 5.25 -3.00
N GLU A 38 5.50 4.63 -4.08
CA GLU A 38 4.51 3.56 -4.01
C GLU A 38 5.03 2.35 -3.20
N SER A 39 6.31 1.99 -3.39
CA SER A 39 6.95 0.92 -2.61
C SER A 39 7.08 1.26 -1.13
N ASP A 40 7.49 2.49 -0.81
CA ASP A 40 7.63 2.97 0.57
C ASP A 40 6.28 2.98 1.31
N LEU A 41 5.23 3.46 0.63
CA LEU A 41 3.87 3.45 1.14
C LEU A 41 3.34 2.03 1.34
N ALA A 42 3.57 1.13 0.38
CA ALA A 42 3.18 -0.28 0.52
C ALA A 42 3.88 -0.95 1.71
N ALA A 43 5.17 -0.67 1.92
CA ALA A 43 5.92 -1.17 3.07
C ALA A 43 5.38 -0.62 4.39
N ALA A 44 5.01 0.67 4.44
CA ALA A 44 4.41 1.29 5.62
C ALA A 44 3.04 0.67 5.97
N VAL A 45 2.19 0.44 4.97
CA VAL A 45 0.90 -0.25 5.14
C VAL A 45 1.08 -1.68 5.63
N ALA A 46 2.08 -2.40 5.12
CA ALA A 46 2.37 -3.76 5.56
C ALA A 46 2.84 -3.80 7.04
N ARG A 47 3.69 -2.85 7.46
CA ARG A 47 4.11 -2.74 8.88
C ARG A 47 2.92 -2.44 9.79
N ILE A 48 2.08 -1.48 9.41
CA ILE A 48 0.84 -1.17 10.14
C ILE A 48 -0.04 -2.41 10.31
N LEU A 49 -0.24 -3.18 9.24
CA LEU A 49 -1.06 -4.40 9.31
C LEU A 49 -0.45 -5.41 10.27
N ASN A 50 0.86 -5.60 10.26
CA ASN A 50 1.53 -6.56 11.14
C ASN A 50 1.47 -6.13 12.61
N ASP A 51 1.64 -4.84 12.90
CA ASP A 51 1.74 -4.34 14.29
C ASP A 51 0.37 -4.12 14.94
N THR A 52 -0.63 -3.73 14.15
CA THR A 52 -1.97 -3.37 14.66
C THR A 52 -3.05 -4.37 14.28
N GLY A 53 -2.81 -5.24 13.30
CA GLY A 53 -3.83 -6.11 12.72
C GLY A 53 -4.90 -5.37 11.92
N LEU A 54 -4.74 -4.07 11.67
CA LEU A 54 -5.70 -3.25 10.93
C LEU A 54 -5.28 -3.08 9.47
N ARG A 55 -6.26 -3.22 8.57
CA ARG A 55 -6.05 -2.96 7.15
C ARG A 55 -6.31 -1.48 6.85
N VAL A 56 -5.27 -0.81 6.34
CA VAL A 56 -5.34 0.57 5.85
C VAL A 56 -5.36 0.54 4.32
N SER A 57 -6.26 1.33 3.72
CA SER A 57 -6.28 1.59 2.29
C SER A 57 -5.74 2.99 1.98
N LEU A 58 -4.89 3.04 0.96
CA LEU A 58 -4.39 4.28 0.36
C LEU A 58 -5.40 4.81 -0.66
N PRO A 59 -5.41 6.13 -0.94
CA PRO A 59 -6.22 6.69 -2.00
C PRO A 59 -5.82 6.11 -3.36
N VAL A 60 -6.80 6.00 -4.27
CA VAL A 60 -6.59 5.47 -5.62
C VAL A 60 -5.58 6.36 -6.34
N ASN A 61 -4.58 5.75 -6.98
CA ASN A 61 -3.49 6.44 -7.66
C ASN A 61 -2.69 7.41 -6.77
N LEU A 62 -2.79 7.31 -5.44
CA LEU A 62 -2.25 8.30 -4.49
C LEU A 62 -2.82 9.71 -4.69
N GLU A 63 -3.99 9.83 -5.31
CA GLU A 63 -4.69 11.10 -5.48
C GLU A 63 -5.57 11.36 -4.25
N GLY A 64 -5.04 12.16 -3.31
CA GLY A 64 -5.76 12.60 -2.11
C GLY A 64 -4.93 12.47 -0.84
N ASP A 65 -5.50 12.95 0.27
CA ASP A 65 -4.86 13.09 1.58
C ASP A 65 -5.50 12.23 2.66
N LYS A 66 -6.39 11.30 2.27
CA LYS A 66 -7.19 10.49 3.20
C LYS A 66 -6.79 9.02 3.14
N LEU A 67 -6.68 8.44 4.33
CA LEU A 67 -6.55 6.99 4.52
C LEU A 67 -7.91 6.40 4.86
N GLY A 68 -8.21 5.26 4.27
CA GLY A 68 -9.37 4.46 4.65
C GLY A 68 -8.95 3.38 5.65
N VAL A 69 -9.81 3.13 6.63
CA VAL A 69 -9.71 1.95 7.50
C VAL A 69 -11.06 1.25 7.50
N THR A 70 -11.06 -0.07 7.28
CA THR A 70 -12.29 -0.87 7.32
C THR A 70 -12.16 -1.91 8.43
N ILE A 71 -13.17 -1.95 9.30
CA ILE A 71 -13.25 -2.86 10.44
C ILE A 71 -14.52 -3.68 10.29
N SER A 72 -14.45 -4.95 10.65
CA SER A 72 -15.60 -5.85 10.74
C SER A 72 -15.51 -6.56 12.08
N ALA A 73 -16.58 -6.52 12.86
CA ALA A 73 -16.66 -7.13 14.18
C ALA A 73 -17.99 -7.88 14.32
N ALA A 74 -17.95 -9.07 14.91
CA ALA A 74 -19.12 -9.91 15.18
C ALA A 74 -19.68 -9.70 16.59
N SER A 75 -19.01 -8.92 17.45
CA SER A 75 -19.45 -8.63 18.82
C SER A 75 -19.02 -7.24 19.30
N ALA A 76 -19.67 -6.76 20.37
CA ALA A 76 -19.29 -5.49 21.01
C ALA A 76 -17.88 -5.54 21.63
N GLN A 77 -17.46 -6.71 22.13
CA GLN A 77 -16.12 -6.91 22.67
C GLN A 77 -15.05 -6.80 21.57
N GLU A 78 -15.27 -7.46 20.43
CA GLU A 78 -14.37 -7.38 19.28
C GLU A 78 -14.31 -5.95 18.72
N PHE A 79 -15.43 -5.23 18.68
CA PHE A 79 -15.45 -3.82 18.30
C PHE A 79 -14.61 -2.95 19.24
N ALA A 80 -14.70 -3.17 20.56
CA ALA A 80 -13.88 -2.46 21.54
C ALA A 80 -12.37 -2.75 21.36
N GLU A 81 -12.00 -4.01 21.06
CA GLU A 81 -10.62 -4.36 20.73
C GLU A 81 -10.12 -3.64 19.47
N HIS A 82 -10.96 -3.50 18.44
CA HIS A 82 -10.61 -2.74 17.24
C HIS A 82 -10.45 -1.24 17.51
N ALA A 83 -11.25 -0.66 18.41
CA ALA A 83 -11.10 0.73 18.82
C ALA A 83 -9.74 0.97 19.51
N GLU A 84 -9.30 0.05 20.37
CA GLU A 84 -7.96 0.10 20.97
C GLU A 84 -6.84 -0.04 19.92
N ARG A 85 -7.02 -0.92 18.93
CA ARG A 85 -6.05 -1.04 17.82
C ARG A 85 -6.01 0.23 16.97
N LEU A 86 -7.14 0.89 16.73
CA LEU A 86 -7.21 2.17 16.02
C LEU A 86 -6.48 3.27 16.78
N LYS A 87 -6.61 3.31 18.10
CA LYS A 87 -5.87 4.24 18.94
C LYS A 87 -4.36 4.02 18.80
N ARG A 88 -3.89 2.78 18.92
CA ARG A 88 -2.47 2.45 18.70
C ARG A 88 -2.00 2.82 17.29
N LEU A 89 -2.86 2.61 16.29
CA LEU A 89 -2.56 3.02 14.91
C LEU A 89 -2.32 4.53 14.82
N SER A 90 -3.12 5.37 15.49
CA SER A 90 -2.95 6.83 15.48
C SER A 90 -1.60 7.29 16.07
N GLU A 91 -1.01 6.47 16.93
CA GLU A 91 0.28 6.72 17.58
C GLU A 91 1.45 6.08 16.80
N HIS A 92 1.16 5.35 15.71
CA HIS A 92 2.17 4.62 14.96
C HIS A 92 3.03 5.57 14.10
N PRO A 93 4.38 5.45 14.12
CA PRO A 93 5.27 6.39 13.43
C PRO A 93 5.07 6.40 11.90
N ASP A 94 4.69 5.27 11.32
CA ASP A 94 4.39 5.21 9.87
C ASP A 94 3.14 5.99 9.47
N ILE A 95 2.18 6.25 10.36
CA ILE A 95 0.99 7.05 10.00
C ILE A 95 1.39 8.49 9.70
N ALA A 96 2.23 9.10 10.54
CA ALA A 96 2.75 10.44 10.30
C ALA A 96 3.53 10.50 8.97
N ARG A 97 4.39 9.50 8.72
CA ARG A 97 5.15 9.40 7.46
C ARG A 97 4.23 9.27 6.24
N ILE A 98 3.18 8.44 6.30
CA ILE A 98 2.23 8.27 5.20
C ILE A 98 1.53 9.61 4.89
N TYR A 99 1.07 10.34 5.90
CA TYR A 99 0.44 11.64 5.68
C TYR A 99 1.40 12.67 5.07
N SER A 100 2.66 12.73 5.53
CA SER A 100 3.69 13.60 4.92
C SER A 100 3.93 13.26 3.45
N LEU A 101 3.97 11.96 3.11
CA LEU A 101 4.13 11.50 1.74
C LEU A 101 2.93 11.87 0.85
N LEU A 102 1.70 11.73 1.37
CA LEU A 102 0.47 12.07 0.63
C LEU A 102 0.29 13.58 0.44
N GLN A 103 0.76 14.38 1.39
CA GLN A 103 0.69 15.85 1.32
C GLN A 103 1.85 16.48 0.54
N GLY A 104 2.86 15.69 0.17
CA GLY A 104 4.06 16.18 -0.53
C GLY A 104 4.95 17.09 0.32
N THR A 105 4.89 16.96 1.66
CA THR A 105 5.59 17.80 2.64
C THR A 105 6.88 17.16 3.18
N LEU A 106 7.55 16.34 2.37
CA LEU A 106 8.85 15.75 2.70
C LEU A 106 9.93 16.80 3.02
#